data_AF-A0A212TEB2-F1
#
_entry.id   AF-A0A212TEB2-F1
#
_cell.length_a   1.000
_cell.length_b   1.000
_cell.length_c   1.000
_cell.angle_alpha   90.00
_cell.angle_beta   90.00
_cell.angle_gamma   90.00
#
_symmetry.space_group_name_H-M   'P 1'
#
loop_
_entity.id
_entity.type
_entity.pdbx_description
1 polymer ?
#
loop_
_entity_poly.entity_id
_entity_poly.type
_entity_poly.pdbx_seq_one_letter_code
_entity_poly.pdbx_strand_id
1 'polypeptide(L)'
;MSSSTGQPISRFPVPSLESLPEDIREKILAVQEKSGFIPNVFLVLAHRPAEFRAFFDYHDALMEKDSHLTKGEREMIVVATSNLNQCQYCVVAHGAILRIREKNPEIADQVAVNYRKADITERQKAMLDFAIKVSQQAQEVCDADFEALKRHGFNDEDIWDISGIAAFFGLSNRMANVTNMRPNAEFYSLGR
;
A
#
# COMPACT_ATOMS: atom_id res chain seq x y z
N MET A 1 -6.66 -3.23 -35.70
CA MET A 1 -6.39 -1.83 -35.29
C MET A 1 -6.95 -1.68 -33.89
N SER A 2 -6.13 -1.90 -32.86
CA SER A 2 -6.58 -1.82 -31.46
C SER A 2 -6.51 -0.36 -31.03
N SER A 3 -7.66 0.22 -30.70
CA SER A 3 -7.78 1.60 -30.24
C SER A 3 -7.12 1.77 -28.87
N SER A 4 -5.96 2.42 -28.83
CA SER A 4 -5.27 2.82 -27.60
C SER A 4 -5.96 4.01 -26.92
N THR A 5 -7.25 3.90 -26.60
CA THR A 5 -8.05 4.98 -25.98
C THR A 5 -7.97 4.98 -24.45
N GLY A 6 -6.85 4.54 -23.89
CA GLY A 6 -6.57 4.61 -22.45
C GLY A 6 -5.61 5.76 -22.15
N GLN A 7 -5.89 6.55 -21.10
CA GLN A 7 -4.88 7.46 -20.55
C GLN A 7 -3.63 6.66 -20.14
N PRO A 8 -2.41 7.20 -20.32
CA PRO A 8 -1.19 6.49 -19.98
C PRO A 8 -1.15 6.13 -18.49
N ILE A 9 -0.65 4.93 -18.17
CA ILE A 9 -0.57 4.46 -16.78
C ILE A 9 0.71 4.90 -16.06
N SER A 10 1.67 5.47 -16.80
CA SER A 10 2.94 6.01 -16.29
C SER A 10 3.50 7.11 -17.20
N ARG A 11 4.32 7.98 -16.62
CA ARG A 11 5.19 8.95 -17.29
C ARG A 11 6.38 8.27 -17.99
N PHE A 12 6.83 7.12 -17.49
CA PHE A 12 7.97 6.38 -18.01
C PHE A 12 7.52 5.25 -18.96
N PRO A 13 8.41 4.73 -19.82
CA PRO A 13 8.09 3.60 -20.70
C PRO A 13 7.65 2.37 -19.91
N VAL A 14 6.53 1.77 -20.32
CA VAL A 14 6.04 0.51 -19.77
C VAL A 14 6.43 -0.61 -20.74
N PRO A 15 7.28 -1.57 -20.32
CA PRO A 15 7.68 -2.68 -21.18
C PRO A 15 6.50 -3.60 -21.51
N SER A 16 6.53 -4.24 -22.68
CA SER A 16 5.56 -5.30 -22.99
C SER A 16 5.88 -6.56 -22.19
N LEU A 17 4.87 -7.38 -21.86
CA LEU A 17 5.07 -8.59 -21.05
C LEU A 17 6.03 -9.58 -21.70
N GLU A 18 6.06 -9.65 -23.03
CA GLU A 18 6.94 -10.54 -23.80
C GLU A 18 8.41 -10.13 -23.72
N SER A 19 8.69 -8.85 -23.46
CA SER A 19 10.03 -8.30 -23.33
C SER A 19 10.62 -8.45 -21.92
N LEU A 20 9.81 -8.87 -20.94
CA LEU A 20 10.23 -8.98 -19.55
C LEU A 20 11.02 -10.27 -19.28
N PRO A 21 11.96 -10.23 -18.31
CA PRO A 21 12.53 -11.45 -17.74
C PRO A 21 11.44 -12.42 -17.28
N GLU A 22 11.71 -13.72 -17.43
CA GLU A 22 10.74 -14.79 -17.19
C GLU A 22 10.14 -14.75 -15.78
N ASP A 23 10.98 -14.58 -14.75
CA ASP A 23 10.57 -14.51 -13.35
C ASP A 23 9.63 -13.33 -13.04
N ILE A 24 9.87 -12.17 -13.66
CA ILE A 24 9.00 -11.00 -13.52
C ILE A 24 7.67 -11.26 -14.22
N ARG A 25 7.70 -11.81 -15.44
CA ARG A 25 6.51 -12.15 -16.19
C ARG A 25 5.66 -13.18 -15.43
N GLU A 26 6.26 -14.20 -14.85
CA GLU A 26 5.58 -15.19 -14.01
C GLU A 26 4.90 -14.54 -12.80
N LYS A 27 5.60 -13.65 -12.08
CA LYS A 27 5.01 -12.92 -10.95
C LYS A 27 3.80 -12.07 -11.38
N ILE A 28 3.88 -11.44 -12.56
CA ILE A 28 2.78 -10.64 -13.13
C ILE A 28 1.58 -11.52 -13.53
N LEU A 29 1.82 -12.66 -14.16
CA LEU A 29 0.76 -13.58 -14.56
C LEU A 29 0.08 -14.22 -13.34
N ALA A 30 0.86 -14.56 -12.31
CA ALA A 30 0.34 -15.10 -11.07
C ALA A 30 -0.57 -14.11 -10.32
N VAL A 31 -0.26 -12.80 -10.33
CA VAL A 31 -1.18 -11.80 -9.77
C VAL A 31 -2.41 -11.63 -10.67
N GLN A 32 -2.25 -11.62 -12.00
CA GLN A 32 -3.38 -11.52 -12.94
C GLN A 32 -4.39 -12.65 -12.72
N GLU A 33 -3.94 -13.88 -12.54
CA GLU A 33 -4.80 -15.03 -12.29
C GLU A 33 -5.60 -14.87 -10.99
N LYS A 34 -4.97 -14.32 -9.94
CA LYS A 34 -5.61 -14.12 -8.62
C LYS A 34 -6.57 -12.94 -8.59
N SER A 35 -6.24 -11.81 -9.21
CA SER A 35 -7.05 -10.58 -9.15
C SER A 35 -7.96 -10.37 -10.36
N GLY A 36 -7.78 -11.13 -11.45
CA GLY A 36 -8.52 -10.94 -12.71
C GLY A 36 -8.00 -9.81 -13.59
N PHE A 37 -7.04 -9.02 -13.11
CA PHE A 37 -6.36 -7.94 -13.83
C PHE A 37 -4.95 -7.73 -13.27
N ILE A 38 -4.07 -7.04 -13.98
CA ILE A 38 -2.71 -6.71 -13.52
C ILE A 38 -2.73 -5.32 -12.86
N PRO A 39 -2.43 -5.18 -11.55
CA PRO A 39 -2.27 -3.87 -10.94
C PRO A 39 -1.12 -3.10 -11.59
N ASN A 40 -1.36 -1.84 -11.96
CA ASN A 40 -0.42 -1.07 -12.78
C ASN A 40 0.96 -0.90 -12.13
N VAL A 41 1.09 -0.97 -10.80
CA VAL A 41 2.40 -0.97 -10.11
C VAL A 41 3.36 -2.04 -10.66
N PHE A 42 2.84 -3.22 -11.00
CA PHE A 42 3.67 -4.29 -11.56
C PHE A 42 4.23 -3.89 -12.93
N LEU A 43 3.37 -3.36 -13.82
CA LEU A 43 3.76 -2.95 -15.17
C LEU A 43 4.70 -1.75 -15.15
N VAL A 44 4.42 -0.77 -14.29
CA VAL A 44 5.18 0.48 -14.21
C VAL A 44 6.57 0.25 -13.63
N LEU A 45 6.69 -0.51 -12.54
CA LEU A 45 8.00 -0.79 -11.94
C LEU A 45 8.83 -1.78 -12.77
N ALA A 46 8.20 -2.60 -13.62
CA ALA A 46 8.92 -3.50 -14.51
C ALA A 46 9.82 -2.76 -15.53
N HIS A 47 9.65 -1.44 -15.70
CA HIS A 47 10.62 -0.58 -16.40
C HIS A 47 12.05 -0.76 -15.85
N ARG A 48 12.19 -1.06 -14.55
CA ARG A 48 13.47 -1.30 -13.87
C ARG A 48 13.46 -2.69 -13.19
N PRO A 49 13.81 -3.77 -13.91
CA PRO A 49 13.69 -5.14 -13.41
C PRO A 49 14.36 -5.42 -12.06
N ALA A 50 15.54 -4.87 -11.80
CA ALA A 50 16.22 -5.05 -10.50
C ALA A 50 15.47 -4.34 -9.36
N GLU A 51 14.96 -3.13 -9.61
CA GLU A 51 14.17 -2.37 -8.64
C GLU A 51 12.80 -3.04 -8.40
N PHE A 52 12.17 -3.57 -9.45
CA PHE A 52 10.94 -4.36 -9.35
C PHE A 52 11.10 -5.52 -8.36
N ARG A 53 12.17 -6.32 -8.51
CA ARG A 53 12.43 -7.48 -7.63
C ARG A 53 12.57 -7.03 -6.18
N ALA A 54 13.47 -6.09 -5.92
CA ALA A 54 13.69 -5.59 -4.56
C ALA A 54 12.42 -4.97 -3.95
N PHE A 55 11.64 -4.24 -4.76
CA PHE A 55 10.39 -3.64 -4.31
C PHE A 55 9.38 -4.72 -3.87
N PHE A 56 9.14 -5.72 -4.71
CA PHE A 56 8.16 -6.75 -4.38
C PHE A 56 8.65 -7.75 -3.33
N ASP A 57 9.95 -8.00 -3.23
CA ASP A 57 10.51 -8.81 -2.15
C ASP A 57 10.32 -8.12 -0.79
N TYR A 58 10.55 -6.80 -0.72
CA TYR A 58 10.29 -6.03 0.50
C TYR A 58 8.78 -5.91 0.78
N HIS A 59 7.95 -5.69 -0.25
CA HIS A 59 6.50 -5.75 -0.10
C HIS A 59 6.05 -7.04 0.55
N ASP A 60 6.48 -8.19 0.02
CA ASP A 60 6.05 -9.51 0.49
C ASP A 60 6.58 -9.78 1.92
N ALA A 61 7.82 -9.35 2.22
CA ALA A 61 8.41 -9.46 3.55
C ALA A 61 7.64 -8.68 4.64
N LEU A 62 6.92 -7.62 4.28
CA LEU A 62 6.12 -6.80 5.21
C LEU A 62 4.64 -7.19 5.20
N MET A 63 4.06 -7.39 4.02
CA MET A 63 2.62 -7.49 3.83
C MET A 63 2.11 -8.93 3.91
N GLU A 64 2.94 -9.94 3.63
CA GLU A 64 2.50 -11.35 3.59
C GLU A 64 3.05 -12.22 4.72
N LYS A 65 3.93 -11.69 5.58
CA LYS A 65 4.46 -12.45 6.73
C LYS A 65 3.42 -12.73 7.82
N ASP A 66 3.73 -13.72 8.66
CA ASP A 66 3.07 -13.89 9.95
C ASP A 66 3.39 -12.70 10.85
N SER A 67 2.36 -12.09 11.43
CA SER A 67 2.47 -10.94 12.34
C SER A 67 1.17 -10.78 13.12
N HIS A 68 1.21 -10.13 14.27
CA HIS A 68 0.01 -9.85 15.06
C HIS A 68 -0.85 -8.73 14.47
N LEU A 69 -0.31 -7.98 13.49
CA LEU A 69 -1.13 -7.08 12.68
C LEU A 69 -1.94 -7.90 11.68
N THR A 70 -3.25 -7.71 11.69
CA THR A 70 -4.13 -8.33 10.70
C THR A 70 -3.83 -7.79 9.30
N LYS A 71 -4.21 -8.53 8.25
CA LYS A 71 -4.03 -8.05 6.88
C LYS A 71 -4.75 -6.72 6.63
N GLY A 72 -5.91 -6.49 7.24
CA GLY A 72 -6.60 -5.21 7.11
C GLY A 72 -5.95 -4.08 7.90
N GLU A 73 -5.41 -4.33 9.09
CA GLU A 73 -4.63 -3.34 9.85
C GLU A 73 -3.41 -2.83 9.06
N ARG A 74 -2.69 -3.74 8.38
CA ARG A 74 -1.59 -3.37 7.47
C ARG A 74 -2.07 -2.43 6.38
N GLU A 75 -3.19 -2.74 5.73
CA GLU A 75 -3.78 -1.89 4.69
C GLU A 75 -4.27 -0.53 5.23
N MET A 76 -4.79 -0.47 6.47
CA MET A 76 -5.16 0.81 7.11
C MET A 76 -3.96 1.74 7.24
N ILE A 77 -2.79 1.21 7.65
CA ILE A 77 -1.54 1.97 7.73
C ILE A 77 -1.19 2.54 6.35
N VAL A 78 -1.28 1.72 5.30
CA VAL A 78 -0.99 2.15 3.93
C VAL A 78 -1.93 3.27 3.50
N VAL A 79 -3.24 3.11 3.67
CA VAL A 79 -4.23 4.12 3.24
C VAL A 79 -4.03 5.44 3.99
N ALA A 80 -3.87 5.40 5.31
CA ALA A 80 -3.72 6.59 6.13
C ALA A 80 -2.44 7.38 5.78
N THR A 81 -1.29 6.70 5.70
CA THR A 81 0.00 7.34 5.37
C THR A 81 0.07 7.80 3.91
N SER A 82 -0.52 7.03 2.98
CA SER A 82 -0.57 7.39 1.56
C SER A 82 -1.42 8.63 1.29
N ASN A 83 -2.49 8.84 2.06
CA ASN A 83 -3.30 10.04 1.92
C ASN A 83 -2.55 11.30 2.36
N LEU A 84 -1.76 11.25 3.44
CA LEU A 84 -0.89 12.37 3.83
C LEU A 84 0.15 12.72 2.77
N ASN A 85 0.64 11.71 2.03
CA ASN A 85 1.55 11.89 0.90
C ASN A 85 0.83 12.20 -0.42
N GLN A 86 -0.50 12.39 -0.39
CA GLN A 86 -1.36 12.64 -1.56
C GLN A 86 -1.14 11.65 -2.70
N CYS A 87 -0.91 10.38 -2.38
CA CYS A 87 -0.62 9.36 -3.37
C CYS A 87 -1.89 8.70 -3.91
N GLN A 88 -2.36 9.17 -5.07
CA GLN A 88 -3.61 8.68 -5.68
C GLN A 88 -3.59 7.16 -5.92
N TYR A 89 -2.51 6.62 -6.49
CA TYR A 89 -2.41 5.19 -6.78
C TYR A 89 -2.60 4.35 -5.50
N CYS A 90 -1.81 4.67 -4.47
CA CYS A 90 -1.79 3.88 -3.24
C CYS A 90 -3.09 4.01 -2.46
N VAL A 91 -3.66 5.22 -2.34
CA VAL A 91 -4.95 5.41 -1.66
C VAL A 91 -6.07 4.63 -2.34
N VAL A 92 -6.15 4.66 -3.68
CA VAL A 92 -7.20 3.95 -4.43
C VAL A 92 -7.00 2.43 -4.37
N ALA A 93 -5.80 1.94 -4.64
CA ALA A 93 -5.51 0.51 -4.69
C ALA A 93 -5.63 -0.15 -3.31
N HIS A 94 -4.94 0.39 -2.29
CA HIS A 94 -4.97 -0.17 -0.94
C HIS A 94 -6.29 0.11 -0.24
N GLY A 95 -7.01 1.17 -0.60
CA GLY A 95 -8.38 1.38 -0.15
C GLY A 95 -9.32 0.27 -0.61
N ALA A 96 -9.19 -0.20 -1.85
CA ALA A 96 -9.96 -1.35 -2.34
C ALA A 96 -9.65 -2.64 -1.59
N ILE A 97 -8.36 -2.91 -1.36
CA ILE A 97 -7.92 -4.10 -0.64
C ILE A 97 -8.39 -4.04 0.81
N LEU A 98 -8.27 -2.87 1.45
CA LEU A 98 -8.75 -2.64 2.82
C LEU A 98 -10.25 -2.96 2.94
N ARG A 99 -11.09 -2.45 2.04
CA ARG A 99 -12.54 -2.76 2.05
C ARG A 99 -12.81 -4.26 1.99
N ILE A 100 -12.05 -5.00 1.17
CA ILE A 100 -12.18 -6.46 1.06
C ILE A 100 -11.74 -7.15 2.35
N ARG A 101 -10.58 -6.78 2.91
CA ARG A 101 -10.01 -7.44 4.10
C ARG A 101 -10.86 -7.24 5.33
N GLU A 102 -11.35 -6.02 5.53
CA GLU A 102 -12.21 -5.66 6.67
C GLU A 102 -13.69 -5.98 6.41
N LYS A 103 -14.05 -6.36 5.18
CA LYS A 103 -15.45 -6.56 4.74
C LYS A 103 -16.34 -5.36 5.08
N ASN A 104 -15.78 -4.17 4.94
CA ASN A 104 -16.44 -2.91 5.23
C ASN A 104 -16.26 -1.96 4.02
N PRO A 105 -17.34 -1.62 3.30
CA PRO A 105 -17.24 -0.82 2.08
C PRO A 105 -16.90 0.66 2.33
N GLU A 106 -17.07 1.16 3.56
CA GLU A 106 -16.90 2.57 3.90
C GLU A 106 -15.53 2.86 4.55
N ILE A 107 -14.92 1.86 5.19
CA ILE A 107 -13.75 2.06 6.06
C ILE A 107 -12.57 2.74 5.38
N ALA A 108 -12.32 2.41 4.11
CA ALA A 108 -11.21 2.99 3.37
C ALA A 108 -11.38 4.48 3.12
N ASP A 109 -12.62 4.92 2.84
CA ASP A 109 -12.92 6.33 2.60
C ASP A 109 -12.79 7.13 3.90
N GLN A 110 -13.28 6.56 5.02
CA GLN A 110 -13.15 7.16 6.34
C GLN A 110 -11.68 7.28 6.77
N VAL A 111 -10.88 6.22 6.63
CA VAL A 111 -9.44 6.22 6.95
C VAL A 111 -8.68 7.22 6.09
N ALA A 112 -8.93 7.24 4.77
CA ALA A 112 -8.27 8.14 3.84
C ALA A 112 -8.61 9.61 4.15
N VAL A 113 -9.89 9.97 4.29
CA VAL A 113 -10.30 11.37 4.49
C VAL A 113 -9.89 11.86 5.88
N ASN A 114 -10.20 11.10 6.92
CA ASN A 114 -9.85 11.43 8.31
C ASN A 114 -9.99 10.20 9.22
N TYR A 115 -8.93 9.40 9.34
CA TYR A 115 -8.92 8.21 10.20
C TYR A 115 -9.34 8.45 11.66
N ARG A 116 -9.22 9.69 12.17
CA ARG A 116 -9.65 10.05 13.53
C ARG A 116 -11.18 10.02 13.72
N LYS A 117 -11.92 9.94 12.61
CA LYS A 117 -13.38 9.82 12.54
C LYS A 117 -13.82 8.49 11.91
N ALA A 118 -12.89 7.60 11.63
CA ALA A 118 -13.21 6.28 11.09
C ALA A 118 -13.79 5.38 12.19
N ASP A 119 -14.64 4.45 11.77
CA ASP A 119 -15.23 3.41 12.60
C ASP A 119 -14.20 2.31 12.90
N ILE A 120 -13.13 2.69 13.59
CA ILE A 120 -12.01 1.84 14.00
C ILE A 120 -11.89 1.80 15.52
N THR A 121 -11.24 0.77 16.04
CA THR A 121 -10.98 0.62 17.47
C THR A 121 -9.93 1.64 17.95
N GLU A 122 -9.90 1.92 19.26
CA GLU A 122 -8.84 2.77 19.85
C GLU A 122 -7.43 2.16 19.65
N ARG A 123 -7.32 0.82 19.59
CA ARG A 123 -6.07 0.13 19.23
C ARG A 123 -5.62 0.48 17.81
N GLN A 124 -6.51 0.38 16.84
CA GLN A 124 -6.23 0.74 15.45
C GLN A 124 -5.93 2.23 15.30
N LYS A 125 -6.62 3.09 16.06
CA LYS A 125 -6.33 4.53 16.06
C LYS A 125 -4.94 4.84 16.59
N ALA A 126 -4.52 4.23 17.70
CA ALA A 126 -3.16 4.39 18.24
C ALA A 126 -2.09 3.90 17.25
N MET A 127 -2.36 2.77 16.56
CA MET A 127 -1.51 2.27 15.47
C MET A 127 -1.35 3.30 14.35
N LEU A 128 -2.45 3.92 13.90
CA LEU A 128 -2.41 4.92 12.83
C LEU A 128 -1.77 6.23 13.28
N ASP A 129 -2.00 6.67 14.53
CA ASP A 129 -1.32 7.84 15.10
C ASP A 129 0.21 7.66 15.04
N PHE A 130 0.71 6.49 15.46
CA PHE A 130 2.13 6.19 15.39
C PHE A 130 2.65 6.05 13.96
N ALA A 131 1.94 5.32 13.09
CA ALA A 131 2.32 5.18 11.68
C ALA A 131 2.45 6.54 10.97
N ILE A 132 1.55 7.47 11.27
CA ILE A 132 1.59 8.85 10.75
C ILE A 132 2.79 9.60 11.30
N LYS A 133 3.11 9.46 12.60
CA LYS A 133 4.31 10.05 13.18
C LYS A 133 5.58 9.51 12.51
N VAL A 134 5.68 8.21 12.28
CA VAL A 134 6.80 7.61 11.51
C VAL A 134 6.84 8.19 10.08
N SER A 135 5.69 8.35 9.43
CA SER A 135 5.63 8.84 8.05
C SER A 135 6.10 10.30 7.90
N GLN A 136 5.80 11.16 8.87
CA GLN A 136 5.99 12.62 8.75
C GLN A 136 7.09 13.19 9.64
N GLN A 137 7.37 12.56 10.78
CA GLN A 137 8.19 13.09 11.87
C GLN A 137 8.98 11.97 12.58
N ALA A 138 9.51 10.99 11.85
CA ALA A 138 10.24 9.86 12.44
C ALA A 138 11.39 10.27 13.38
N GLN A 139 12.04 11.42 13.12
CA GLN A 139 13.10 11.95 13.97
C GLN A 139 12.65 12.35 15.39
N GLU A 140 11.34 12.47 15.62
CA GLU A 140 10.73 12.82 16.91
C GLU A 140 10.18 11.59 17.65
N VAL A 141 10.31 10.40 17.08
CA VAL A 141 9.90 9.15 17.74
C VAL A 141 10.75 8.95 19.00
N CYS A 142 10.08 8.66 20.12
CA CYS A 142 10.71 8.45 21.41
C CYS A 142 9.99 7.35 22.23
N ASP A 143 10.55 6.97 23.37
CA ASP A 143 10.03 5.89 24.22
C ASP A 143 8.55 6.10 24.63
N ALA A 144 8.10 7.35 24.75
CA ALA A 144 6.72 7.66 25.09
C ALA A 144 5.72 7.19 24.02
N ASP A 145 6.13 7.15 22.74
CA ASP A 145 5.29 6.63 21.66
C ASP A 145 5.15 5.10 21.76
N PHE A 146 6.23 4.42 22.10
CA PHE A 146 6.23 2.97 22.31
C PHE A 146 5.33 2.59 23.49
N GLU A 147 5.45 3.30 24.61
CA GLU A 147 4.60 3.09 25.79
C GLU A 147 3.13 3.45 25.52
N ALA A 148 2.83 4.36 24.58
CA ALA A 148 1.47 4.61 24.13
C ALA A 148 0.90 3.38 23.40
N LEU A 149 1.65 2.78 22.48
CA LEU A 149 1.22 1.57 21.76
C LEU A 149 1.09 0.35 22.68
N LYS A 150 2.03 0.14 23.61
CA LYS A 150 1.98 -0.98 24.57
C LYS A 150 0.73 -0.98 25.44
N ARG A 151 0.20 0.20 25.79
CA ARG A 151 -1.09 0.34 26.49
C ARG A 151 -2.28 -0.21 25.71
N HIS A 152 -2.16 -0.33 24.39
CA HIS A 152 -3.16 -0.96 23.51
C HIS A 152 -2.79 -2.41 23.13
N GLY A 153 -1.80 -3.01 23.80
CA GLY A 153 -1.40 -4.40 23.62
C GLY A 153 -0.49 -4.67 22.41
N PHE A 154 0.12 -3.63 21.82
CA PHE A 154 1.19 -3.83 20.83
C PHE A 154 2.50 -4.20 21.56
N ASN A 155 3.26 -5.13 20.99
CA ASN A 155 4.63 -5.40 21.44
C ASN A 155 5.66 -4.70 20.52
N ASP A 156 6.94 -4.79 20.85
CA ASP A 156 8.00 -4.10 20.10
C ASP A 156 8.11 -4.58 18.63
N GLU A 157 7.80 -5.86 18.36
CA GLU A 157 7.76 -6.40 16.99
C GLU A 157 6.60 -5.81 16.17
N ASP A 158 5.44 -5.59 16.80
CA ASP A 158 4.32 -4.92 16.13
C ASP A 158 4.67 -3.45 15.81
N ILE A 159 5.36 -2.77 16.72
CA ILE A 159 5.82 -1.38 16.54
C ILE A 159 6.81 -1.30 15.36
N TRP A 160 7.70 -2.30 15.26
CA TRP A 160 8.58 -2.45 14.10
C TRP A 160 7.78 -2.63 12.81
N ASP A 161 6.77 -3.50 12.80
CA ASP A 161 5.93 -3.75 11.63
C ASP A 161 5.20 -2.51 11.14
N ILE A 162 4.59 -1.76 12.08
CA ILE A 162 3.94 -0.49 11.78
C ILE A 162 4.94 0.47 11.12
N SER A 163 6.15 0.57 11.67
CA SER A 163 7.22 1.43 11.16
C SER A 163 7.70 1.02 9.78
N GLY A 164 7.92 -0.28 9.57
CA GLY A 164 8.37 -0.85 8.30
C GLY A 164 7.37 -0.63 7.18
N ILE A 165 6.08 -0.85 7.45
CA ILE A 165 5.00 -0.60 6.49
C ILE A 165 4.93 0.90 6.16
N ALA A 166 4.91 1.78 7.17
CA ALA A 166 4.86 3.23 6.96
C ALA A 166 6.06 3.74 6.14
N ALA A 167 7.27 3.24 6.39
CA ALA A 167 8.48 3.59 5.67
C ALA A 167 8.45 3.09 4.21
N PHE A 168 8.12 1.81 4.00
CA PHE A 168 8.07 1.21 2.67
C PHE A 168 7.02 1.86 1.78
N PHE A 169 5.84 2.16 2.33
CA PHE A 169 4.82 2.88 1.56
C PHE A 169 5.17 4.35 1.36
N GLY A 170 6.02 4.95 2.19
CA GLY A 170 6.68 6.22 1.88
C GLY A 170 7.53 6.16 0.60
N LEU A 171 8.25 5.06 0.37
CA LEU A 171 8.96 4.81 -0.91
C LEU A 171 7.96 4.62 -2.05
N SER A 172 6.98 3.73 -1.88
CA SER A 172 5.96 3.43 -2.89
C SER A 172 5.21 4.69 -3.34
N ASN A 173 4.79 5.53 -2.39
CA ASN A 173 4.10 6.78 -2.66
C ASN A 173 4.93 7.75 -3.51
N ARG A 174 6.22 7.90 -3.17
CA ARG A 174 7.14 8.77 -3.92
C ARG A 174 7.32 8.28 -5.34
N MET A 175 7.52 6.98 -5.53
CA MET A 175 7.64 6.36 -6.85
C MET A 175 6.35 6.51 -7.65
N ALA A 176 5.19 6.19 -7.07
CA ALA A 176 3.90 6.34 -7.73
C ALA A 176 3.62 7.79 -8.15
N ASN A 177 3.87 8.77 -7.28
CA ASN A 177 3.69 10.19 -7.60
C ASN A 177 4.62 10.67 -8.71
N VAL A 178 5.92 10.32 -8.67
CA VAL A 178 6.91 10.74 -9.70
C VAL A 178 6.57 10.14 -11.06
N THR A 179 6.24 8.84 -11.07
CA THR A 179 5.88 8.12 -12.28
C THR A 179 4.48 8.45 -12.80
N ASN A 180 3.68 9.25 -12.08
CA ASN A 180 2.26 9.46 -12.39
C ASN A 180 1.51 8.12 -12.56
N MET A 181 1.75 7.20 -11.64
CA MET A 181 1.21 5.85 -11.68
C MET A 181 -0.32 5.90 -11.58
N ARG A 182 -1.01 5.42 -12.61
CA ARG A 182 -2.47 5.44 -12.64
C ARG A 182 -3.04 4.22 -11.92
N PRO A 183 -3.97 4.38 -10.95
CA PRO A 183 -4.68 3.23 -10.40
C PRO A 183 -5.58 2.59 -11.47
N ASN A 184 -5.70 1.26 -11.42
CA ASN A 184 -6.63 0.50 -12.26
C ASN A 184 -8.09 0.94 -11.99
N ALA A 185 -8.94 0.90 -13.01
CA ALA A 185 -10.34 1.31 -12.90
C ALA A 185 -11.11 0.40 -11.92
N GLU A 186 -10.75 -0.88 -11.90
CA GLU A 186 -11.29 -1.94 -11.06
C GLU A 186 -11.20 -1.59 -9.57
N PHE A 187 -10.12 -0.94 -9.12
CA PHE A 187 -9.94 -0.58 -7.71
C PHE A 187 -10.95 0.48 -7.22
N TYR A 188 -11.55 1.28 -8.10
CA TYR A 188 -12.49 2.31 -7.67
C TYR A 188 -13.82 1.74 -7.12
N SER A 189 -14.26 0.61 -7.66
CA SER A 189 -15.51 -0.06 -7.27
C SER A 189 -15.29 -1.31 -6.42
N LEU A 190 -14.10 -1.92 -6.47
CA LEU A 190 -13.82 -3.16 -5.76
C LEU A 190 -14.03 -3.02 -4.24
N GLY A 191 -14.85 -3.92 -3.66
CA GLY A 191 -15.16 -3.97 -2.24
C GLY A 191 -16.18 -2.93 -1.75
N ARG A 192 -16.87 -2.21 -2.65
CA ARG A 192 -18.01 -1.33 -2.31
C ARG A 192 -19.34 -2.08 -2.35
#